data_AF-A0AAV3JCK8-F1
#
_entry.id   AF-A0AAV3JCK8-F1
#
_cell.length_a   1.000
_cell.length_b   1.000
_cell.length_c   1.000
_cell.angle_alpha   90.00
_cell.angle_beta   90.00
_cell.angle_gamma   90.00
#
_symmetry.space_group_name_H-M   'P 1'
#
loop_
_entity.id
_entity.type
_entity.pdbx_description
1 polymer ?
#
loop_
_entity_poly.entity_id
_entity_poly.type
_entity_poly.pdbx_seq_one_letter_code
_entity_poly.pdbx_strand_id
1 'polypeptide(L)' 'MHNGGFTKLEDVVDHFVNGGAKDSIEDPLLRPMTITEEERTDLIEFLKSLEGESHPLEIPKIPRA' A
#
# COMPACT_ATOMS: atom_id res chain seq x y z
N MET A 1 -2.17 2.08 -5.06
CA MET A 1 -2.79 3.15 -5.88
C MET A 1 -4.26 2.82 -6.13
N HIS A 2 -5.12 3.84 -6.18
CA HIS A 2 -6.56 3.67 -6.41
C HIS A 2 -6.93 2.90 -7.70
N ASN A 3 -6.03 2.86 -8.68
CA ASN A 3 -6.20 2.19 -9.97
C ASN A 3 -5.61 0.76 -10.03
N GLY A 4 -5.08 0.23 -8.92
CA GLY A 4 -4.43 -1.09 -8.91
C GLY A 4 -3.13 -1.18 -9.73
N GLY A 5 -2.48 -0.06 -10.04
CA GLY A 5 -1.29 -0.04 -10.91
C GLY A 5 -0.03 -0.69 -10.35
N PHE A 6 -0.01 -1.06 -9.07
CA PHE A 6 1.10 -1.77 -8.43
C PHE A 6 0.64 -3.15 -7.95
N THR A 7 1.53 -4.14 -8.09
CA THR A 7 1.24 -5.53 -7.72
C THR A 7 1.94 -5.97 -6.45
N LYS A 8 2.95 -5.22 -6.01
CA LYS A 8 3.75 -5.50 -4.81
C LYS A 8 3.69 -4.31 -3.86
N LEU A 9 3.79 -4.59 -2.56
CA LEU A 9 3.83 -3.55 -1.52
C LEU A 9 5.12 -2.72 -1.64
N GLU A 10 6.20 -3.40 -1.98
CA GLU A 10 7.53 -2.87 -2.29
C GLU A 10 7.47 -1.74 -3.34
N ASP A 11 6.75 -1.96 -4.44
CA ASP A 11 6.62 -0.98 -5.53
C ASP A 11 5.92 0.31 -5.03
N VAL A 12 5.01 0.17 -4.07
CA VAL A 12 4.30 1.31 -3.45
C VAL A 12 5.23 2.08 -2.52
N VAL A 13 6.05 1.38 -1.72
CA VAL A 13 7.05 2.02 -0.87
C VAL A 13 8.05 2.79 -1.73
N ASP A 14 8.59 2.16 -2.78
CA ASP A 14 9.56 2.79 -3.68
C ASP A 14 8.95 3.99 -4.42
N HIS A 15 7.67 3.95 -4.75
CA HIS A 15 6.96 5.09 -5.34
C HIS A 15 7.04 6.33 -4.43
N PHE A 16 6.77 6.18 -3.13
CA PHE A 16 6.82 7.31 -2.20
C PHE A 16 8.26 7.73 -1.85
N VAL A 17 9.19 6.80 -1.73
CA VAL A 17 10.63 7.11 -1.55
C VAL A 17 11.14 7.98 -2.70
N ASN A 18 10.65 7.75 -3.93
CA ASN A 18 11.00 8.54 -5.10
C ASN A 18 10.21 9.87 -5.25
N GLY A 19 9.42 10.26 -4.24
CA GLY A 19 8.67 11.51 -4.23
C GLY A 19 7.26 11.41 -4.84
N GLY A 20 6.73 10.20 -5.05
CA GLY A 20 5.37 9.99 -5.56
C GLY A 20 5.22 10.21 -7.07
N ALA A 21 3.98 10.42 -7.50
CA ALA A 21 3.65 10.66 -8.91
C ALA A 21 4.07 12.06 -9.32
N LYS A 22 4.76 12.17 -10.47
CA LYS A 22 5.18 13.45 -11.03
C LYS A 22 4.15 13.96 -12.01
N ASP A 23 3.14 14.67 -11.50
CA ASP A 23 2.00 15.19 -12.27
C ASP A 23 1.82 16.70 -12.04
N SER A 24 0.90 17.33 -12.79
CA SER A 24 0.70 18.80 -12.68
C SER A 24 0.14 19.27 -11.34
N ILE A 25 -0.35 18.36 -10.50
CA ILE A 25 -0.86 18.64 -9.15
C ILE A 25 -0.10 17.74 -8.17
N GLU A 26 1.07 18.19 -7.76
CA GLU A 26 1.90 17.53 -6.74
C GLU A 26 1.70 18.20 -5.38
N ASP A 27 1.70 17.39 -4.32
CA ASP A 27 1.87 17.93 -2.97
C ASP A 27 3.35 18.32 -2.79
N PRO A 28 3.67 19.59 -2.47
CA PRO A 28 5.05 20.05 -2.34
C PRO A 28 5.84 19.39 -1.19
N LEU A 29 5.17 18.60 -0.33
CA LEU A 29 5.80 17.79 0.72
C LEU A 29 6.26 16.41 0.21
N LEU A 30 5.69 15.92 -0.89
CA LEU A 30 6.12 14.67 -1.53
C LEU A 30 7.41 14.92 -2.29
N ARG A 31 8.54 14.64 -1.62
CA ARG A 31 9.88 14.82 -2.18
C ARG A 31 10.64 13.50 -2.13
N PRO A 32 11.53 13.26 -3.09
CA PRO A 32 12.43 12.13 -3.00
C PRO A 32 13.18 12.14 -1.68
N MET A 33 13.28 10.98 -1.05
CA MET A 33 14.08 10.77 0.14
C MET A 33 14.94 9.53 -0.03
N THR A 34 16.00 9.41 0.77
CA THR A 34 16.83 8.22 0.79
C THR A 34 16.55 7.47 2.08
N ILE A 35 16.27 6.18 1.96
CA ILE A 35 16.19 5.25 3.08
C ILE A 35 17.20 4.12 2.84
N THR A 36 17.69 3.54 3.93
CA THR A 36 18.53 2.35 3.89
C THR A 36 17.71 1.10 3.57
N GLU A 37 18.38 0.02 3.16
CA GLU A 37 17.73 -1.29 2.96
C GLU A 37 17.10 -1.83 4.25
N GLU A 38 17.71 -1.52 5.41
CA GLU A 38 17.18 -1.89 6.72
C GLU A 38 15.89 -1.13 7.03
N GLU A 39 15.89 0.21 6.91
CA GLU A 39 14.68 1.03 7.10
C GLU A 39 13.55 0.63 6.13
N ARG A 40 13.89 0.29 4.89
CA ARG A 40 12.94 -0.20 3.90
C ARG A 40 12.31 -1.52 4.34
N THR A 41 13.14 -2.45 4.81
CA THR A 41 12.69 -3.75 5.29
C THR A 41 11.78 -3.59 6.51
N ASP A 42 12.20 -2.78 7.48
CA ASP A 42 11.44 -2.50 8.69
C ASP A 42 10.08 -1.86 8.40
N LEU A 43 10.03 -0.92 7.46
CA LEU A 43 8.77 -0.31 7.03
C LEU A 43 7.83 -1.34 6.39
N ILE A 44 8.35 -2.22 5.54
CA ILE A 44 7.54 -3.26 4.90
C ILE A 44 6.99 -4.24 5.94
N GLU A 45 7.80 -4.67 6.91
CA GLU A 45 7.36 -5.57 7.98
C GLU A 45 6.34 -4.90 8.90
N PHE A 46 6.53 -3.61 9.21
CA PHE A 46 5.52 -2.83 9.92
C PHE A 46 4.18 -2.81 9.17
N LEU A 47 4.19 -2.54 7.85
CA LEU A 47 2.96 -2.50 7.05
C LEU A 47 2.28 -3.86 6.96
N LYS A 48 3.05 -4.96 6.87
CA LYS A 48 2.51 -6.32 6.93
C LYS A 48 1.87 -6.63 8.29
N SER A 49 2.39 -6.09 9.37
CA SER A 49 1.81 -6.27 10.72
C SER A 49 0.41 -5.66 10.88
N LEU A 50 0.00 -4.78 9.96
CA LEU A 50 -1.35 -4.20 9.93
C LEU A 50 -2.39 -5.12 9.27
N GLU A 51 -1.96 -6.27 8.73
CA GLU A 51 -2.88 -7.27 8.19
C GLU A 51 -3.76 -7.83 9.31
N GLY A 52 -5.06 -7.57 9.23
CA GLY A 52 -6.03 -8.01 10.22
C GLY A 52 -6.39 -9.49 10.09
N GLU A 53 -7.11 -10.00 11.08
CA GLU A 53 -7.61 -11.38 11.05
C GLU A 53 -8.57 -11.60 9.88
N SER A 54 -8.41 -12.74 9.20
CA SER A 54 -9.37 -13.18 8.19
C SER A 54 -10.68 -13.57 8.87
N HIS A 55 -11.76 -12.89 8.51
CA HIS A 55 -13.09 -13.20 9.00
C HIS A 55 -13.80 -14.11 7.98
N PRO A 56 -14.24 -15.32 8.37
CA PRO A 56 -14.98 -16.18 7.47
C PRO A 56 -16.30 -15.51 7.08
N LEU A 57 -16.61 -15.54 5.79
CA LEU A 57 -17.90 -15.06 5.30
C LEU A 57 -18.99 -16.07 5.67
N GLU A 58 -19.96 -15.64 6.47
CA GLU A 58 -21.20 -16.40 6.66
C GLU A 58 -22.12 -16.18 5.47
N ILE A 59 -22.35 -17.22 4.66
CA ILE A 59 -23.24 -17.12 3.51
C ILE A 59 -24.70 -17.05 4.01
N PRO A 60 -25.43 -15.95 3.75
CA PRO A 60 -26.80 -15.84 4.21
C PRO A 60 -27.70 -16.83 3.47
N LYS A 61 -28.72 -17.35 4.17
CA LYS A 61 -29.77 -18.16 3.54
C LYS A 61 -30.64 -17.26 2.66
N ILE A 62 -30.46 -17.32 1.34
CA ILE A 62 -31.29 -16.59 0.38
C ILE A 62 -32.61 -17.34 0.19
N PRO A 63 -33.79 -16.70 0.39
CA PRO A 63 -35.08 -17.31 0.10
C PRO A 63 -35.23 -17.64 -1.39
N ARG A 64 -35.91 -18.75 -1.71
CA ARG A 64 -36.31 -19.03 -3.11
C ARG A 64 -37.55 -18.19 -3.45
N ALA A 65 -37.56 -17.63 -4.66
CA ALA A 65 -38.74 -17.01 -5.27
C ALA A 65 -39.79 -18.07 -5.66
#